data_AF-A0A7L2YC23-F1
#
_entry.id   AF-A0A7L2YC23-F1
#
_cell.length_a   1.000
_cell.length_b   1.000
_cell.length_c   1.000
_cell.angle_alpha   90.00
_cell.angle_beta   90.00
_cell.angle_gamma   90.00
#
_symmetry.space_group_name_H-M   'P 1'
#
loop_
_entity.id
_entity.type
_entity.pdbx_description
1 polymer ?
#
loop_
_entity_poly.entity_id
_entity_poly.type
_entity_poly.pdbx_seq_one_letter_code
_entity_poly.pdbx_strand_id
1 'polypeptide(L)' 'CLGSDGKVHEFGSWKTEDCYSCSCDKEGIQCCSLFASPSGYDKEKCVSIFNKETCSYKVVEKDDHSKECPVHEWVG' A
#
# COMPACT_ATOMS: atom_id res chain seq x y z
N CYS A 1 16.92 0.62 15.15
CA CYS A 1 15.81 1.55 14.92
C CYS A 1 14.50 0.87 15.27
N LEU A 2 13.65 1.53 16.07
CA LEU A 2 12.34 0.97 16.42
C LEU A 2 11.40 1.10 15.20
N GLY A 3 11.05 -0.02 14.59
CA GLY A 3 10.10 -0.07 13.48
C GLY A 3 8.65 0.11 13.95
N SER A 4 7.75 0.41 13.02
CA SER A 4 6.30 0.47 13.27
C SER A 4 5.70 -0.88 13.65
N ASP A 5 6.42 -1.97 13.37
CA ASP A 5 6.11 -3.34 13.79
C ASP A 5 6.47 -3.62 15.27
N GLY A 6 7.01 -2.62 15.99
CA GLY A 6 7.43 -2.73 17.38
C GLY A 6 8.75 -3.46 17.60
N LYS A 7 9.49 -3.80 16.54
CA LYS A 7 10.77 -4.49 16.61
C LYS A 7 11.94 -3.52 16.43
N VAL A 8 13.09 -3.87 17.00
CA VAL A 8 14.34 -3.14 16.75
C VAL A 8 15.04 -3.75 15.54
N HIS A 9 15.23 -2.95 14.50
CA HIS A 9 15.95 -3.32 13.29
C HIS A 9 17.35 -2.70 13.28
N GLU A 10 18.33 -3.38 12.72
CA GLU A 10 19.67 -2.82 12.46
C GLU A 10 19.60 -1.72 11.38
N PHE A 11 20.69 -0.97 11.21
CA PHE A 11 20.79 -0.04 10.07
C PHE A 11 20.70 -0.79 8.75
N GLY A 12 19.96 -0.22 7.80
CA GLY A 12 19.62 -0.84 6.54
C GLY A 12 18.13 -0.73 6.22
N SER A 13 17.68 -1.53 5.25
CA SER A 13 16.29 -1.51 4.77
C SER A 13 15.58 -2.83 5.03
N TRP A 14 14.30 -2.75 5.36
CA TRP A 14 13.44 -3.92 5.56
C TRP A 14 12.02 -3.65 5.04
N LYS A 15 11.28 -4.74 4.81
CA LYS A 15 9.87 -4.69 4.44
C LYS A 15 9.01 -5.11 5.64
N THR A 16 7.88 -4.45 5.80
CA THR A 16 6.87 -4.78 6.80
C THR A 16 5.75 -5.61 6.19
N GLU A 17 5.02 -6.34 7.03
CA GLU A 17 3.84 -7.12 6.62
C GLU A 17 2.69 -6.22 6.12
N ASP A 18 2.67 -4.96 6.53
CA ASP A 18 1.68 -3.96 6.09
C ASP A 18 2.09 -3.24 4.80
N CYS A 19 2.98 -3.84 4.00
CA CYS A 19 3.39 -3.33 2.69
C CYS A 19 4.09 -1.96 2.75
N TYR A 20 4.96 -1.74 3.75
CA TYR A 20 5.89 -0.61 3.77
C TYR A 20 7.33 -1.07 3.60
N SER A 21 8.10 -0.27 2.87
CA SER A 21 9.56 -0.36 2.85
C SER A 21 10.12 0.69 3.79
N CYS A 22 10.83 0.25 4.80
CA CYS A 22 11.51 1.12 5.74
C CYS A 22 13.01 1.07 5.51
N SER A 23 13.69 2.20 5.70
CA SER A 23 15.13 2.32 5.75
C SER A 23 15.52 3.07 7.01
N CYS A 24 16.60 2.64 7.65
CA CYS A 24 17.15 3.34 8.79
C CYS A 24 18.66 3.52 8.71
N ASP A 25 19.10 4.71 9.06
CA ASP A 25 20.49 5.10 9.15
C ASP A 25 20.71 6.08 10.33
N LYS A 26 21.77 6.88 10.26
CA LYS A 26 22.13 7.85 11.31
C LYS A 26 21.18 9.05 11.38
N GLU A 27 20.47 9.38 10.30
CA GLU A 27 19.51 10.48 10.22
C GLU A 27 18.15 10.09 10.81
N GLY A 28 17.84 8.80 10.79
CA GLY A 28 16.65 8.25 11.43
C GLY A 28 16.06 7.10 10.62
N ILE A 29 14.77 6.86 10.86
CA ILE A 29 13.97 5.86 10.15
C ILE A 29 13.01 6.56 9.19
N GLN A 30 12.96 6.10 7.95
CA GLN A 30 11.99 6.52 6.95
C GLN A 30 11.23 5.29 6.45
N CYS A 31 9.91 5.37 6.32
CA CYS A 31 9.07 4.31 5.78
C CYS A 31 8.20 4.87 4.65
N CYS A 32 8.15 4.16 3.53
CA CYS A 32 7.32 4.47 2.36
C CYS A 32 6.38 3.30 2.07
N SER A 33 5.13 3.59 1.67
CA SER A 33 4.21 2.58 1.19
C SER A 33 4.76 1.93 -0.09
N LEU A 34 4.59 0.62 -0.20
CA LEU A 34 4.89 -0.14 -1.42
C LEU A 34 3.72 -0.17 -2.40
N PHE A 35 2.57 0.34 -1.98
CA PHE A 35 1.33 0.36 -2.75
C PHE A 35 0.96 1.79 -3.13
N ALA A 36 0.36 1.93 -4.31
CA ALA A 36 -0.36 3.14 -4.70
C ALA A 36 -1.85 2.97 -4.36
N SER A 37 -2.46 4.00 -3.80
CA SER A 37 -3.88 4.06 -3.48
C SER A 37 -4.65 4.71 -4.63
N PRO A 38 -5.75 4.11 -5.13
CA PRO A 38 -6.54 4.70 -6.19
C PRO A 38 -7.35 5.89 -5.65
N SER A 39 -7.21 7.06 -6.26
CA SER A 39 -7.92 8.28 -5.84
C SER A 39 -9.07 8.64 -6.78
N GLY A 40 -8.91 8.35 -8.08
CA GLY A 40 -9.85 8.74 -9.14
C GLY A 40 -10.53 7.52 -9.77
N TYR A 41 -11.69 7.12 -9.26
CA TYR A 41 -12.57 6.10 -9.84
C TYR A 41 -14.02 6.36 -9.43
N ASP A 42 -14.98 5.70 -10.09
CA ASP A 42 -16.40 5.80 -9.73
C ASP A 42 -16.67 5.12 -8.38
N LYS A 43 -16.67 5.90 -7.29
CA LYS A 43 -16.92 5.40 -5.93
C LYS A 43 -18.38 5.01 -5.69
N GLU A 44 -19.31 5.38 -6.57
CA GLU A 44 -20.71 4.97 -6.46
C GLU A 44 -20.87 3.53 -6.95
N LYS A 45 -20.27 3.20 -8.09
CA LYS A 45 -20.39 1.87 -8.72
C LYS A 45 -19.27 0.90 -8.39
N CYS A 46 -18.12 1.39 -7.95
CA CYS A 46 -16.92 0.56 -7.75
C CYS A 46 -16.38 0.63 -6.32
N VAL A 47 -15.61 -0.38 -5.97
CA VAL A 47 -14.93 -0.53 -4.68
C VAL A 47 -13.47 -0.88 -4.91
N SER A 48 -12.59 -0.39 -4.03
CA SER A 48 -11.18 -0.76 -4.02
C SER A 48 -10.93 -1.88 -3.00
N ILE A 49 -10.21 -2.91 -3.43
CA ILE A 49 -9.86 -4.08 -2.63
C ILE A 49 -8.33 -4.14 -2.57
N PHE A 50 -7.79 -4.15 -1.36
CA PHE A 50 -6.34 -4.26 -1.15
C PHE A 50 -5.91 -5.73 -1.15
N ASN A 51 -4.94 -6.07 -1.99
CA ASN A 51 -4.26 -7.35 -1.97
C ASN A 51 -2.93 -7.22 -1.20
N LYS A 52 -2.86 -7.86 -0.02
CA LYS A 52 -1.68 -7.85 0.83
C LYS A 52 -0.51 -8.67 0.26
N GLU A 53 -0.78 -9.71 -0.52
CA GLU A 53 0.28 -10.56 -1.11
C GLU A 53 1.07 -9.79 -2.17
N THR A 54 0.37 -8.99 -2.98
CA THR A 54 0.97 -8.19 -4.05
C THR A 54 1.22 -6.74 -3.65
N CYS A 55 0.80 -6.33 -2.45
CA CYS A 55 0.84 -4.95 -1.97
C CYS A 55 0.26 -3.97 -3.00
N SER A 56 -0.98 -4.22 -3.46
CA SER A 56 -1.63 -3.38 -4.47
C SER A 56 -3.14 -3.34 -4.31
N TYR A 57 -3.76 -2.26 -4.78
CA TYR A 57 -5.21 -2.18 -4.87
C TYR A 57 -5.71 -2.66 -6.23
N LYS A 58 -6.85 -3.34 -6.22
CA LYS A 58 -7.71 -3.53 -7.39
C LYS A 58 -8.98 -2.73 -7.21
N VAL A 59 -9.49 -2.12 -8.28
CA VAL A 59 -10.78 -1.44 -8.27
C VAL A 59 -11.74 -2.27 -9.12
N VAL A 60 -12.85 -2.70 -8.54
CA VAL A 60 -13.83 -3.60 -9.17
C VAL A 60 -15.25 -3.07 -8.98
N GLU A 61 -16.19 -3.51 -9.81
CA GLU A 61 -17.61 -3.16 -9.63
C GLU A 61 -18.11 -3.69 -8.29
N LYS A 62 -19.01 -2.96 -7.62
CA LYS A 62 -19.62 -3.39 -6.35
C LYS A 62 -20.54 -4.59 -6.51
N ASP A 63 -21.28 -4.63 -7.61
CA ASP A 63 -22.26 -5.69 -7.88
C ASP A 63 -21.59 -6.98 -8.40
N ASP A 64 -20.44 -6.84 -9.06
CA ASP A 64 -19.67 -7.94 -9.64
C ASP A 64 -18.16 -7.70 -9.47
N HIS A 65 -17.61 -8.21 -8.37
CA HIS A 65 -16.19 -8.08 -8.03
C HIS A 65 -15.23 -8.75 -9.05
N SER A 66 -15.74 -9.47 -10.07
CA SER A 66 -14.90 -10.04 -11.13
C SER A 66 -14.55 -9.03 -12.23
N LYS A 67 -15.29 -7.92 -12.33
CA LYS A 67 -15.07 -6.88 -13.34
C LYS A 67 -14.27 -5.73 -12.77
N GLU A 68 -13.17 -5.39 -13.43
CA GLU A 68 -12.34 -4.24 -13.06
C GLU A 68 -12.97 -2.92 -13.53
N CYS A 69 -12.89 -1.90 -12.68
CA CYS A 69 -13.32 -0.55 -12.99
C CYS A 69 -12.15 0.31 -13.49
N PRO A 70 -12.40 1.27 -14.39
CA PRO A 70 -11.37 2.22 -14.81
C PRO A 70 -10.93 3.10 -13.63
N VAL A 71 -9.61 3.26 -13.50
CA VAL A 71 -8.98 4.17 -12.53
C VAL A 71 -8.21 5.22 -13.31
N HIS A 72 -8.45 6.49 -12.99
CA HIS A 72 -7.85 7.64 -13.66
C HIS A 72 -6.68 8.23 -12.88
N GLU A 73 -6.64 8.03 -11.55
CA GLU A 73 -5.62 8.63 -10.68
C GLU A 73 -5.20 7.68 -9.55
N TRP A 74 -3.90 7.71 -9.24
CA TRP A 74 -3.24 6.94 -8.19
C TRP A 74 -2.33 7.85 -7.36
N VAL A 75 -2.22 7.59 -6.06
CA VAL A 75 -1.37 8.32 -5.12
C VAL A 75 -0.49 7.33 -4.34
N GLY A 76 0.81 7.61 -4.21
CA GLY A 76 1.78 6.75 -3.51
C GLY A 76 2.90 7.54 -2.85
#